data_AF-A0A0L7QZ97-F1
#
_entry.id   AF-A0A0L7QZ97-F1
#
_cell.length_a   1.000
_cell.length_b   1.000
_cell.length_c   1.000
_cell.angle_alpha   90.00
_cell.angle_beta   90.00
_cell.angle_gamma   90.00
#
_symmetry.space_group_name_H-M   'P 1'
#
loop_
_entity.id
_entity.type
_entity.pdbx_description
1 polymer ?
#
loop_
_entity_poly.entity_id
_entity_poly.type
_entity_poly.pdbx_seq_one_letter_code
_entity_poly.pdbx_strand_id
1 'polypeptide(L)'
;MQYTYTKKRLQFGKQCNFMDYQKIEADIKPHIGYMNNYIRIDPTTQGTQYSKIYSVHEVNTNTATFKDTGMYHSEGGWPKDLNIKDTEQTVRYKRKIEKDELYIHRMLQLLPPMEQCILQNDACNIYEQYFKYMKPVSLIQRVYSRTVNVYRDILPVKRQITHLSWSPDQGNRFAASYCNTDFIKTINDNPQSYIWDVENPNTPCITLKPFCPILTLEYNPKDNNILISGLMTGQVAFWDIRKGSEPVETSLVEFSHRDLCNEVLWINSKTGTEFFSASKDGQIMWWDSRKLQTPTETLVIDLCKPDDQNVSRAIGISALQFEPSMGARFMCGLENGVVILGNRKGKTSSEKIATRFKAQYGPVISLERNPTFVKNFLTVGDWTTRIWSEDCKESCITWTPGHRNFLMGGAWSLTRFSVFFLIKMDGTLDVWDLLIQQDSPVLSVKVCDDILTYIRPHEQGQLAAITNKRGTTFLLEFSEALTTNQKNEKLLFTALLDRETRREKVIEAKNREQRLKMKSLRNTLNNFEIECAMGNTKIDEKDSKCHESKNDSILIYCEEDYKNIIKAVSAKYYSNKYKSTFYSLF
;
A
#
# COMPACT_ATOMS: atom_id res chain seq x y z
N MET A 1 -6.52 -31.27 -110.21
CA MET A 1 -6.91 -32.33 -109.24
C MET A 1 -5.63 -32.95 -108.73
N GLN A 2 -5.21 -32.59 -107.53
CA GLN A 2 -3.88 -32.91 -107.02
C GLN A 2 -3.97 -34.20 -106.19
N TYR A 3 -3.60 -35.32 -106.80
CA TYR A 3 -3.57 -36.62 -106.14
C TYR A 3 -2.47 -36.63 -105.08
N THR A 4 -2.85 -36.55 -103.80
CA THR A 4 -1.93 -36.69 -102.67
C THR A 4 -1.71 -38.16 -102.35
N TYR A 5 -0.52 -38.68 -102.61
CA TYR A 5 -0.12 -40.03 -102.20
C TYR A 5 0.27 -40.03 -100.71
N THR A 6 -0.54 -40.67 -99.88
CA THR A 6 -0.25 -40.84 -98.44
C THR A 6 0.23 -42.26 -98.16
N LYS A 7 1.42 -42.41 -97.58
CA LYS A 7 1.99 -43.70 -97.15
C LYS A 7 2.15 -43.72 -95.63
N LYS A 8 1.74 -44.81 -94.96
CA LYS A 8 1.88 -44.96 -93.50
C LYS A 8 3.35 -45.15 -93.12
N ARG A 9 3.80 -44.52 -92.01
CA ARG A 9 5.22 -44.49 -91.58
C ARG A 9 5.86 -45.87 -91.40
N LEU A 10 5.11 -46.87 -90.93
CA LEU A 10 5.60 -48.25 -90.78
C LEU A 10 5.95 -48.93 -92.12
N GLN A 11 5.50 -48.37 -93.25
CA GLN A 11 5.79 -48.88 -94.58
C GLN A 11 7.00 -48.20 -95.24
N PHE A 12 7.66 -47.29 -94.52
CA PHE A 12 8.87 -46.64 -95.00
C PHE A 12 10.03 -47.64 -94.93
N GLY A 13 10.85 -47.73 -95.98
CA GLY A 13 11.95 -48.70 -96.08
C GLY A 13 11.59 -50.06 -96.69
N LYS A 14 10.33 -50.31 -97.08
CA LYS A 14 9.99 -51.50 -97.90
C LYS A 14 10.58 -51.35 -99.31
N GLN A 15 11.16 -52.43 -99.85
CA GLN A 15 11.74 -52.47 -101.20
C GLN A 15 10.66 -52.17 -102.25
N CYS A 16 10.96 -51.24 -103.15
CA CYS A 16 10.06 -50.84 -104.22
C CYS A 16 10.27 -51.77 -105.43
N ASN A 17 9.22 -52.48 -105.87
CA ASN A 17 9.25 -53.23 -107.12
C ASN A 17 8.83 -52.31 -108.26
N PHE A 18 9.79 -51.86 -109.04
CA PHE A 18 9.53 -51.10 -110.26
C PHE A 18 9.22 -52.07 -111.41
N MET A 19 8.15 -51.80 -112.15
CA MET A 19 7.88 -52.42 -113.45
C MET A 19 7.66 -51.30 -114.46
N ASP A 20 8.14 -51.49 -115.68
CA ASP A 20 7.99 -50.49 -116.75
C ASP A 20 6.51 -50.35 -117.13
N TYR A 21 5.98 -49.13 -116.99
CA TYR A 21 4.60 -48.79 -117.32
C TYR A 21 4.59 -47.90 -118.57
N GLN A 22 4.05 -48.41 -119.68
CA GLN A 22 4.10 -47.81 -121.02
C GLN A 22 3.13 -46.62 -121.21
N LYS A 23 3.15 -45.62 -120.33
CA LYS A 23 2.39 -44.38 -120.53
C LYS A 23 3.27 -43.16 -120.32
N ILE A 24 3.56 -42.46 -121.42
CA ILE A 24 4.26 -41.17 -121.42
C ILE A 24 3.26 -40.12 -120.90
N GLU A 25 3.48 -39.58 -119.71
CA GLU A 25 2.55 -38.64 -119.05
C GLU A 25 2.70 -37.17 -119.53
N ALA A 26 3.83 -36.80 -120.15
CA ALA A 26 4.01 -35.47 -120.75
C ALA A 26 5.11 -35.46 -121.81
N ASP A 27 4.90 -34.71 -122.90
CA ASP A 27 5.88 -34.40 -123.95
C ASP A 27 5.88 -32.89 -124.22
N ILE A 28 7.06 -32.23 -124.13
CA ILE A 28 7.22 -30.77 -124.20
C ILE A 28 8.13 -30.41 -125.37
N LYS A 29 7.58 -29.77 -126.41
CA LYS A 29 8.32 -29.40 -127.64
C LYS A 29 9.00 -28.01 -127.52
N PRO A 30 10.21 -27.83 -128.08
CA PRO A 30 10.98 -26.58 -127.97
C PRO A 30 10.39 -25.43 -128.80
N HIS A 31 10.44 -24.19 -128.26
CA HIS A 31 9.91 -22.98 -128.91
C HIS A 31 11.05 -22.01 -129.28
N ILE A 32 11.08 -21.57 -130.54
CA ILE A 32 12.23 -20.89 -131.17
C ILE A 32 12.52 -19.48 -130.60
N GLY A 33 11.52 -18.79 -130.03
CA GLY A 33 11.66 -17.42 -129.51
C GLY A 33 12.52 -17.28 -128.24
N TYR A 34 12.80 -18.37 -127.52
CA TYR A 34 13.60 -18.32 -126.29
C TYR A 34 15.12 -18.19 -126.54
N MET A 35 15.56 -18.34 -127.80
CA MET A 35 16.97 -18.24 -128.16
C MET A 35 17.51 -16.80 -128.04
N ASN A 36 16.67 -15.78 -128.21
CA ASN A 36 17.09 -14.37 -128.14
C ASN A 36 17.41 -13.88 -126.72
N ASN A 37 16.96 -14.60 -125.68
CA ASN A 37 17.19 -14.25 -124.27
C ASN A 37 18.27 -15.14 -123.62
N TYR A 38 19.07 -15.83 -124.43
CA TYR A 38 20.15 -16.70 -123.95
C TYR A 38 21.36 -15.88 -123.48
N ILE A 39 21.77 -16.10 -122.23
CA ILE A 39 22.97 -15.48 -121.64
C ILE A 39 23.81 -16.60 -121.02
N ARG A 40 25.09 -16.65 -121.36
CA ARG A 40 26.04 -17.66 -120.85
C ARG A 40 26.58 -17.20 -119.49
N ILE A 41 26.40 -18.02 -118.45
CA ILE A 41 26.88 -17.76 -117.10
C ILE A 41 27.77 -18.93 -116.66
N ASP A 42 28.99 -18.64 -116.21
CA ASP A 42 30.04 -19.61 -115.83
C ASP A 42 31.05 -18.91 -114.88
N PRO A 43 31.39 -19.42 -113.69
CA PRO A 43 30.89 -20.65 -113.05
C PRO A 43 29.54 -20.44 -112.36
N THR A 44 28.55 -21.27 -112.69
CA THR A 44 27.24 -21.29 -112.01
C THR A 44 27.12 -22.46 -111.07
N THR A 45 27.27 -22.19 -109.78
CA THR A 45 26.79 -23.08 -108.71
C THR A 45 25.28 -22.87 -108.55
N GLN A 46 24.47 -23.64 -109.29
CA GLN A 46 23.02 -23.70 -109.08
C GLN A 46 22.67 -24.95 -108.27
N GLY A 47 22.07 -24.74 -107.09
CA GLY A 47 21.45 -25.81 -106.33
C GLY A 47 20.08 -26.17 -106.92
N THR A 48 19.90 -27.40 -107.39
CA THR A 48 18.60 -27.92 -107.82
C THR A 48 17.78 -28.35 -106.61
N GLN A 49 16.81 -27.53 -106.17
CA GLN A 49 15.76 -27.94 -105.23
C GLN A 49 14.39 -27.74 -105.88
N TYR A 50 13.69 -28.84 -106.18
CA TYR A 50 12.42 -28.87 -106.93
C TYR A 50 11.16 -28.69 -106.05
N SER A 51 11.29 -28.44 -104.75
CA SER A 51 10.16 -28.19 -103.85
C SER A 51 10.32 -26.86 -103.11
N LYS A 52 9.33 -25.97 -103.25
CA LYS A 52 9.18 -24.73 -102.46
C LYS A 52 8.44 -24.94 -101.13
N ILE A 53 7.97 -26.16 -100.84
CA ILE A 53 7.19 -26.46 -99.65
C ILE A 53 8.07 -27.26 -98.70
N TYR A 54 8.44 -26.62 -97.60
CA TYR A 54 9.10 -27.26 -96.48
C TYR A 54 8.03 -27.76 -95.51
N SER A 55 8.04 -29.04 -95.15
CA SER A 55 7.25 -29.53 -94.02
C SER A 55 8.07 -29.34 -92.74
N VAL A 56 7.67 -28.38 -91.90
CA VAL A 56 8.22 -28.23 -90.55
C VAL A 56 7.34 -29.02 -89.59
N HIS A 57 7.96 -29.87 -88.79
CA HIS A 57 7.31 -30.56 -87.68
C HIS A 57 8.02 -30.17 -86.40
N GLU A 58 7.35 -29.40 -85.55
CA GLU A 58 7.83 -29.16 -84.19
C GLU A 58 7.36 -30.28 -83.28
N VAL A 59 8.31 -30.90 -82.58
CA VAL A 59 8.05 -31.91 -81.55
C VAL A 59 8.75 -31.42 -80.29
N ASN A 60 7.96 -30.98 -79.31
CA ASN A 60 8.45 -30.75 -77.96
C ASN A 60 8.23 -32.01 -77.12
N THR A 61 9.32 -32.65 -76.71
CA THR A 61 9.28 -33.67 -75.66
C THR A 61 9.73 -33.06 -74.35
N ASN A 62 8.98 -33.24 -73.27
CA ASN A 62 9.46 -32.87 -71.94
C ASN A 62 10.71 -33.72 -71.62
N THR A 63 11.79 -33.07 -71.15
CA THR A 63 13.00 -33.77 -70.71
C THR A 63 12.65 -34.60 -69.48
N ALA A 64 12.56 -35.93 -69.64
CA ALA A 64 12.39 -36.83 -68.50
C ALA A 64 13.71 -36.88 -67.73
N THR A 65 13.76 -36.26 -66.55
CA THR A 65 14.89 -36.38 -65.64
C THR A 65 14.80 -37.72 -64.92
N PHE A 66 15.62 -38.69 -65.31
CA PHE A 66 15.79 -39.91 -64.54
C PHE A 66 16.81 -39.66 -63.43
N LYS A 67 16.47 -40.08 -62.21
CA LYS A 67 17.36 -40.00 -61.05
C LYS A 67 17.72 -41.43 -60.65
N ASP A 68 18.96 -41.83 -60.90
CA ASP A 68 19.52 -43.04 -60.31
C ASP A 68 19.82 -42.76 -58.84
N THR A 69 19.05 -43.39 -57.95
CA THR A 69 19.32 -43.35 -56.51
C THR A 69 19.90 -44.69 -56.07
N GLY A 70 21.15 -44.66 -55.58
CA GLY A 70 21.74 -45.74 -54.78
C GLY A 70 21.72 -45.38 -53.30
N MET A 71 21.57 -46.38 -52.43
CA MET A 71 21.64 -46.20 -50.98
C MET A 71 23.02 -46.66 -50.49
N TYR A 72 23.84 -45.72 -49.99
CA TYR A 72 25.11 -46.04 -49.36
C TYR A 72 24.90 -46.17 -47.85
N HIS A 73 24.93 -47.38 -47.32
CA HIS A 73 24.87 -47.63 -45.88
C HIS A 73 26.30 -47.68 -45.34
N SER A 74 26.72 -46.66 -44.60
CA SER A 74 28.00 -46.66 -43.87
C SER A 74 27.75 -47.04 -42.42
N GLU A 75 27.49 -48.32 -42.17
CA GLU A 75 27.46 -48.86 -40.80
C GLU A 75 28.71 -49.69 -40.54
N GLY A 76 29.56 -49.20 -39.64
CA GLY A 76 30.72 -49.92 -39.12
C GLY A 76 32.05 -49.61 -39.84
N GLY A 77 33.12 -49.53 -39.04
CA GLY A 77 34.51 -49.32 -39.50
C GLY A 77 35.33 -50.62 -39.52
N TRP A 78 34.69 -51.76 -39.75
CA TRP A 78 35.37 -53.05 -39.81
C TRP A 78 36.21 -53.16 -41.10
N PRO A 79 37.36 -53.85 -41.08
CA PRO A 79 38.14 -54.08 -42.29
C PRO A 79 37.31 -54.76 -43.39
N LYS A 80 37.61 -54.44 -44.65
CA LYS A 80 36.83 -54.87 -45.83
C LYS A 80 36.66 -56.38 -45.96
N ASP A 81 37.60 -57.15 -45.42
CA ASP A 81 37.66 -58.61 -45.56
C ASP A 81 36.93 -59.36 -44.43
N LEU A 82 36.36 -58.64 -43.45
CA LEU A 82 35.72 -59.25 -42.29
C LEU A 82 34.20 -59.21 -42.42
N ASN A 83 33.56 -60.39 -42.36
CA ASN A 83 32.11 -60.47 -42.40
C ASN A 83 31.53 -60.07 -41.03
N ILE A 84 30.89 -58.89 -40.97
CA ILE A 84 30.29 -58.33 -39.75
C ILE A 84 29.17 -59.21 -39.19
N LYS A 85 28.46 -59.94 -40.07
CA LYS A 85 27.34 -60.82 -39.67
C LYS A 85 27.81 -62.09 -38.98
N ASP A 86 29.09 -62.42 -39.07
CA ASP A 86 29.70 -63.55 -38.38
C ASP A 86 30.26 -63.08 -37.01
N THR A 87 29.52 -63.42 -35.96
CA THR A 87 29.90 -63.07 -34.57
C THR A 87 31.21 -63.70 -34.14
N GLU A 88 31.58 -64.88 -34.68
CA GLU A 88 32.86 -65.48 -34.33
C GLU A 88 34.03 -64.72 -34.95
N GLN A 89 33.88 -64.28 -36.20
CA GLN A 89 34.94 -63.52 -36.89
C GLN A 89 35.19 -62.17 -36.22
N THR A 90 34.13 -61.44 -35.85
CA THR A 90 34.26 -60.15 -35.15
C THR A 90 34.92 -60.30 -33.78
N VAL A 91 34.59 -61.34 -33.00
CA VAL A 91 35.23 -61.62 -31.71
C VAL A 91 36.68 -62.07 -31.88
N ARG A 92 36.99 -62.93 -32.86
CA ARG A 92 38.37 -63.35 -33.15
C ARG A 92 39.23 -62.15 -33.56
N TYR A 93 38.71 -61.23 -34.36
CA TYR A 93 39.40 -60.02 -34.75
C TYR A 93 39.66 -59.08 -33.57
N LYS A 94 38.66 -58.84 -32.71
CA LYS A 94 38.85 -58.06 -31.46
C LYS A 94 39.93 -58.67 -30.57
N ARG A 95 39.85 -59.99 -30.31
CA ARG A 95 40.85 -60.71 -29.52
C ARG A 95 42.25 -60.67 -30.15
N LYS A 96 42.35 -60.64 -31.49
CA LYS A 96 43.62 -60.51 -32.19
C LYS A 96 44.25 -59.14 -31.92
N ILE A 97 43.45 -58.06 -31.94
CA ILE A 97 43.92 -56.71 -31.60
C ILE A 97 44.25 -56.58 -30.12
N GLU A 98 43.41 -57.11 -29.22
CA GLU A 98 43.63 -57.04 -27.77
C GLU A 98 44.90 -57.77 -27.32
N LYS A 99 45.30 -58.82 -28.06
CA LYS A 99 46.54 -59.56 -27.83
C LYS A 99 47.78 -58.92 -28.45
N ASP A 100 47.62 -57.87 -29.25
CA ASP A 100 48.75 -57.13 -29.82
C ASP A 100 49.50 -56.41 -28.69
N GLU A 101 50.82 -56.60 -28.61
CA GLU A 101 51.65 -55.96 -27.60
C GLU A 101 51.59 -54.43 -27.68
N LEU A 102 51.43 -53.90 -28.90
CA LEU A 102 51.27 -52.46 -29.13
C LEU A 102 49.96 -51.93 -28.53
N TYR A 103 48.88 -52.72 -28.57
CA TYR A 103 47.60 -52.35 -27.96
C TYR A 103 47.74 -52.22 -26.44
N ILE A 104 48.35 -53.22 -25.80
CA ILE A 104 48.58 -53.22 -24.35
C ILE A 104 49.48 -52.05 -23.94
N HIS A 105 50.59 -51.83 -24.67
CA HIS A 105 51.50 -50.73 -24.40
C HIS A 105 50.81 -49.36 -24.52
N ARG A 106 49.96 -49.16 -25.54
CA ARG A 106 49.19 -47.92 -25.72
C ARG A 106 48.14 -47.73 -24.63
N MET A 107 47.43 -48.80 -24.23
CA MET A 107 46.46 -48.72 -23.13
C MET A 107 47.14 -48.33 -21.81
N LEU A 108 48.28 -48.95 -21.47
CA LEU A 108 49.03 -48.60 -20.26
C LEU A 108 49.58 -47.16 -20.28
N GLN A 109 49.81 -46.57 -21.46
CA GLN A 109 50.17 -45.15 -21.58
C GLN A 109 48.99 -44.20 -21.43
N LEU A 110 47.78 -44.59 -21.87
CA LEU A 110 46.59 -43.74 -21.89
C LEU A 110 45.75 -43.82 -20.61
N LEU A 111 45.84 -44.93 -19.86
CA LEU A 111 45.10 -45.09 -18.61
C LEU A 111 45.51 -44.07 -17.53
N PRO A 112 46.81 -43.82 -17.24
CA PRO A 112 47.21 -42.83 -16.23
C PRO A 112 46.69 -41.40 -16.48
N PRO A 113 46.81 -40.81 -17.69
CA PRO A 113 46.26 -39.48 -17.94
C PRO A 113 44.72 -39.45 -17.92
N MET A 114 44.06 -40.54 -18.32
CA MET A 114 42.59 -40.66 -18.19
C MET A 114 42.17 -40.67 -16.71
N GLU A 115 42.82 -41.48 -15.89
CA GLU A 115 42.58 -41.57 -14.45
C GLU A 115 42.82 -40.21 -13.78
N GLN A 116 43.89 -39.51 -14.15
CA GLN A 116 44.16 -38.16 -13.67
C GLN A 116 43.01 -37.19 -13.99
N CYS A 117 42.43 -37.25 -15.20
CA CYS A 117 41.29 -36.41 -15.57
C CYS A 117 40.03 -36.73 -14.75
N ILE A 118 39.80 -38.02 -14.44
CA ILE A 118 38.66 -38.45 -13.62
C ILE A 118 38.82 -37.93 -12.19
N LEU A 119 39.98 -38.18 -11.56
CA LEU A 119 40.28 -37.71 -10.21
C LEU A 119 40.22 -36.18 -10.10
N GLN A 120 40.64 -35.46 -11.14
CA GLN A 120 40.54 -34.01 -11.20
C GLN A 120 39.08 -33.51 -11.22
N ASN A 121 38.20 -34.19 -11.96
CA ASN A 121 36.78 -33.85 -12.01
C ASN A 121 36.06 -34.15 -10.69
N ASP A 122 36.45 -35.23 -10.00
CA ASP A 122 35.90 -35.59 -8.69
C ASP A 122 36.41 -34.68 -7.56
N ALA A 123 37.60 -34.09 -7.70
CA ALA A 123 38.19 -33.21 -6.69
C ALA A 123 37.35 -31.95 -6.42
N CYS A 124 36.73 -31.38 -7.46
CA CYS A 124 35.83 -30.24 -7.32
C CYS A 124 34.88 -30.17 -8.52
N ASN A 125 33.57 -30.18 -8.23
CA ASN A 125 32.56 -30.00 -9.25
C ASN A 125 32.47 -28.53 -9.68
N ILE A 126 33.30 -28.15 -10.66
CA ILE A 126 33.31 -26.79 -11.25
C ILE A 126 31.99 -26.39 -11.92
N TYR A 127 31.07 -27.33 -12.13
CA TYR A 127 29.75 -27.08 -12.73
C TYR A 127 28.65 -26.85 -11.68
N GLU A 128 28.95 -27.01 -10.39
CA GLU A 128 27.97 -26.75 -9.33
C GLU A 128 27.75 -25.24 -9.15
N GLN A 129 26.49 -24.81 -9.31
CA GLN A 129 26.08 -23.43 -9.05
C GLN A 129 25.47 -23.33 -7.66
N TYR A 130 26.24 -22.79 -6.71
CA TYR A 130 25.74 -22.49 -5.37
C TYR A 130 24.56 -21.51 -5.44
N PHE A 131 23.55 -21.73 -4.58
CA PHE A 131 22.38 -20.86 -4.41
C PHE A 131 21.48 -20.70 -5.64
N LYS A 132 21.55 -21.59 -6.65
CA LYS A 132 20.65 -21.56 -7.82
C LYS A 132 19.16 -21.51 -7.47
N TYR A 133 18.76 -22.08 -6.33
CA TYR A 133 17.37 -22.12 -5.86
C TYR A 133 16.99 -20.96 -4.95
N MET A 134 17.94 -20.14 -4.49
CA MET A 134 17.64 -19.00 -3.64
C MET A 134 17.21 -17.83 -4.52
N LYS A 135 16.00 -17.33 -4.28
CA LYS A 135 15.57 -16.06 -4.89
C LYS A 135 16.38 -14.93 -4.25
N PRO A 136 16.96 -14.00 -5.04
CA PRO A 136 17.67 -12.86 -4.48
C PRO A 136 16.70 -11.98 -3.68
N VAL A 137 16.97 -11.80 -2.39
CA VAL A 137 16.21 -10.90 -1.51
C VAL A 137 16.88 -9.53 -1.56
N SER A 138 16.10 -8.48 -1.81
CA SER A 138 16.61 -7.10 -1.75
C SER A 138 17.01 -6.74 -0.32
N LEU A 139 18.25 -6.30 -0.13
CA LEU A 139 18.79 -5.90 1.19
C LEU A 139 18.09 -4.67 1.78
N ILE A 140 17.50 -3.82 0.93
CA ILE A 140 16.83 -2.58 1.32
C ILE A 140 15.36 -2.71 0.94
N GLN A 141 14.48 -2.75 1.94
CA GLN A 141 13.06 -2.66 1.72
C GLN A 141 12.72 -1.21 1.36
N ARG A 142 12.25 -0.97 0.14
CA ARG A 142 11.89 0.38 -0.30
C ARG A 142 10.56 0.78 0.29
N VAL A 143 10.55 1.88 1.02
CA VAL A 143 9.33 2.53 1.51
C VAL A 143 8.84 3.49 0.43
N TYR A 144 7.60 3.30 -0.04
CA TYR A 144 6.98 4.19 -0.99
C TYR A 144 5.45 4.22 -0.82
N SER A 145 4.84 5.24 -1.39
CA SER A 145 3.39 5.33 -1.58
C SER A 145 3.08 5.77 -3.00
N ARG A 146 1.98 5.29 -3.58
CA ARG A 146 1.47 5.76 -4.87
C ARG A 146 -0.03 6.05 -4.80
N THR A 147 -0.50 7.03 -5.56
CA THR A 147 -1.94 7.26 -5.73
C THR A 147 -2.48 6.28 -6.77
N VAL A 148 -3.47 5.48 -6.36
CA VAL A 148 -4.14 4.50 -7.24
C VAL A 148 -5.30 5.19 -7.95
N ASN A 149 -6.28 5.67 -7.18
CA ASN A 149 -7.52 6.26 -7.69
C ASN A 149 -7.79 7.61 -7.02
N VAL A 150 -8.51 8.48 -7.74
CA VAL A 150 -8.96 9.80 -7.26
C VAL A 150 -10.44 9.96 -7.53
N TYR A 151 -11.23 10.09 -6.47
CA TYR A 151 -12.67 10.26 -6.51
C TYR A 151 -12.99 11.74 -6.32
N ARG A 152 -13.86 12.30 -7.15
CA ARG A 152 -14.19 13.72 -7.12
C ARG A 152 -15.69 13.88 -6.92
N ASP A 153 -16.08 14.94 -6.22
CA ASP A 153 -17.48 15.35 -6.17
C ASP A 153 -18.01 15.54 -7.60
N ILE A 154 -19.22 15.01 -7.83
CA ILE A 154 -19.91 15.06 -9.12
C ILE A 154 -20.56 16.42 -9.32
N LEU A 155 -20.87 17.11 -8.21
CA LEU A 155 -21.42 18.44 -8.26
C LEU A 155 -20.35 19.46 -8.67
N PRO A 156 -20.73 20.49 -9.44
CA PRO A 156 -19.79 21.53 -9.86
C PRO A 156 -19.31 22.38 -8.67
N VAL A 157 -20.11 22.46 -7.60
CA VAL A 157 -19.75 23.16 -6.37
C VAL A 157 -18.85 22.25 -5.53
N LYS A 158 -17.64 22.73 -5.24
CA LYS A 158 -16.67 21.99 -4.43
C LYS A 158 -17.06 22.05 -2.96
N ARG A 159 -17.46 20.91 -2.41
CA ARG A 159 -17.78 20.73 -0.98
C ARG A 159 -16.67 19.92 -0.32
N GLN A 160 -16.31 20.24 0.91
CA GLN A 160 -15.30 19.46 1.63
C GLN A 160 -15.87 18.12 2.07
N ILE A 161 -14.98 17.15 2.24
CA ILE A 161 -15.33 15.85 2.82
C ILE A 161 -15.02 15.90 4.31
N THR A 162 -16.03 15.58 5.13
CA THR A 162 -15.93 15.66 6.60
C THR A 162 -15.67 14.30 7.25
N HIS A 163 -16.08 13.20 6.63
CA HIS A 163 -15.87 11.85 7.17
C HIS A 163 -15.75 10.79 6.06
N LEU A 164 -15.07 9.68 6.38
CA LEU A 164 -14.95 8.51 5.53
C LEU A 164 -15.15 7.22 6.34
N SER A 165 -15.88 6.26 5.76
CA SER A 165 -16.06 4.94 6.34
C SER A 165 -15.95 3.84 5.29
N TRP A 166 -15.16 2.82 5.56
CA TRP A 166 -15.00 1.65 4.69
C TRP A 166 -16.15 0.68 4.90
N SER A 167 -16.61 0.05 3.81
CA SER A 167 -17.57 -1.05 3.91
C SER A 167 -16.93 -2.27 4.58
N PRO A 168 -17.64 -3.02 5.43
CA PRO A 168 -17.12 -4.25 6.03
C PRO A 168 -16.96 -5.40 5.02
N ASP A 169 -17.42 -5.21 3.77
CA ASP A 169 -17.30 -6.16 2.65
C ASP A 169 -15.89 -6.19 2.05
N GLN A 170 -14.89 -6.53 2.87
CA GLN A 170 -13.46 -6.47 2.50
C GLN A 170 -12.98 -5.08 2.05
N GLY A 171 -13.78 -4.03 2.31
CA GLY A 171 -13.48 -2.65 1.93
C GLY A 171 -13.57 -2.34 0.43
N ASN A 172 -14.33 -3.13 -0.35
CA ASN A 172 -14.54 -2.85 -1.77
C ASN A 172 -15.25 -1.50 -2.04
N ARG A 173 -15.98 -0.98 -1.05
CA ARG A 173 -16.66 0.32 -1.14
C ARG A 173 -16.30 1.20 0.04
N PHE A 174 -16.46 2.51 -0.12
CA PHE A 174 -16.40 3.45 0.99
C PHE A 174 -17.46 4.51 0.87
N ALA A 175 -17.95 4.96 2.02
CA ALA A 175 -18.91 6.03 2.17
C ALA A 175 -18.15 7.33 2.48
N ALA A 176 -18.51 8.41 1.78
CA ALA A 176 -17.92 9.72 1.96
C ALA A 176 -19.00 10.78 2.18
N SER A 177 -18.90 11.52 3.28
CA SER A 177 -19.82 12.61 3.61
C SER A 177 -19.31 13.95 3.04
N TYR A 178 -20.16 14.62 2.27
CA TYR A 178 -19.84 15.90 1.65
C TYR A 178 -20.66 16.99 2.31
N CYS A 179 -20.00 17.96 2.90
CA CYS A 179 -20.65 19.06 3.61
C CYS A 179 -19.79 20.31 3.60
N ASN A 180 -20.38 21.47 3.31
CA ASN A 180 -19.69 22.74 3.44
C ASN A 180 -19.86 23.30 4.85
N THR A 181 -18.76 23.42 5.62
CA THR A 181 -18.80 23.99 6.97
C THR A 181 -18.78 25.52 6.98
N ASP A 182 -18.58 26.18 5.84
CA ASP A 182 -18.64 27.64 5.77
C ASP A 182 -20.11 28.08 5.82
N PHE A 183 -20.64 28.37 7.01
CA PHE A 183 -22.05 28.74 7.27
C PHE A 183 -22.59 29.91 6.42
N ILE A 184 -21.72 30.74 5.85
CA ILE A 184 -22.11 31.85 4.97
C ILE A 184 -22.50 31.33 3.57
N LYS A 185 -21.99 30.17 3.15
CA LYS A 185 -22.16 29.59 1.80
C LYS A 185 -23.26 28.52 1.73
N THR A 186 -23.91 28.18 2.84
CA THR A 186 -24.79 27.00 2.97
C THR A 186 -26.21 27.19 2.42
N ILE A 187 -26.61 28.41 2.05
CA ILE A 187 -28.02 28.77 1.75
C ILE A 187 -28.59 27.99 0.54
N ASN A 188 -27.76 27.47 -0.37
CA ASN A 188 -28.17 26.70 -1.56
C ASN A 188 -27.34 25.41 -1.75
N ASP A 189 -26.77 24.85 -0.68
CA ASP A 189 -25.90 23.70 -0.82
C ASP A 189 -26.68 22.39 -0.96
N ASN A 190 -26.28 21.54 -1.89
CA ASN A 190 -26.92 20.25 -2.11
C ASN A 190 -26.46 19.29 -0.99
N PRO A 191 -27.36 18.63 -0.25
CA PRO A 191 -26.98 17.82 0.91
C PRO A 191 -26.50 16.39 0.54
N GLN A 192 -26.41 16.06 -0.75
CA GLN A 192 -26.09 14.72 -1.23
C GLN A 192 -24.68 14.25 -0.84
N SER A 193 -24.58 13.00 -0.38
CA SER A 193 -23.31 12.30 -0.12
C SER A 193 -23.25 11.01 -0.92
N TYR A 194 -22.09 10.37 -1.01
CA TYR A 194 -21.90 9.25 -1.94
C TYR A 194 -21.26 8.03 -1.29
N ILE A 195 -21.61 6.86 -1.84
CA ILE A 195 -20.88 5.62 -1.65
C ILE A 195 -20.15 5.34 -2.94
N TRP A 196 -18.83 5.25 -2.85
CA TRP A 196 -17.92 4.97 -3.96
C TRP A 196 -17.51 3.52 -3.95
N ASP A 197 -17.27 2.99 -5.14
CA ASP A 197 -16.67 1.69 -5.36
C ASP A 197 -15.19 1.87 -5.67
N VAL A 198 -14.32 1.04 -5.09
CA VAL A 198 -12.86 1.19 -5.20
C VAL A 198 -12.39 1.01 -6.64
N GLU A 199 -13.06 0.17 -7.42
CA GLU A 199 -12.71 -0.09 -8.82
C GLU A 199 -13.13 1.06 -9.75
N ASN A 200 -14.19 1.78 -9.40
CA ASN A 200 -14.88 2.74 -10.28
C ASN A 200 -14.84 4.17 -9.71
N PRO A 201 -13.81 4.98 -10.04
CA PRO A 201 -13.66 6.33 -9.48
C PRO A 201 -14.50 7.42 -10.13
N ASN A 202 -15.07 7.17 -11.32
CA ASN A 202 -15.74 8.20 -12.11
C ASN A 202 -17.21 8.41 -11.71
N THR A 203 -17.87 7.37 -11.22
CA THR A 203 -19.29 7.39 -10.88
C THR A 203 -19.52 6.74 -9.52
N PRO A 204 -20.31 7.36 -8.63
CA PRO A 204 -20.61 6.77 -7.34
C PRO A 204 -21.47 5.52 -7.55
N CYS A 205 -21.30 4.54 -6.66
CA CYS A 205 -22.16 3.36 -6.63
C CYS A 205 -23.58 3.76 -6.22
N ILE A 206 -23.71 4.54 -5.14
CA ILE A 206 -24.99 5.02 -4.60
C ILE A 206 -24.86 6.48 -4.22
N THR A 207 -25.91 7.26 -4.50
CA THR A 207 -26.06 8.63 -4.00
C THR A 207 -27.06 8.63 -2.84
N LEU A 208 -26.62 9.10 -1.68
CA LEU A 208 -27.43 9.30 -0.49
C LEU A 208 -28.06 10.69 -0.54
N LYS A 209 -29.37 10.76 -0.36
CA LYS A 209 -30.20 11.98 -0.44
C LYS A 209 -30.82 12.27 0.94
N PRO A 210 -30.06 12.86 1.87
CA PRO A 210 -30.61 13.33 3.13
C PRO A 210 -31.39 14.65 2.91
N PHE A 211 -32.28 14.98 3.85
CA PHE A 211 -32.95 16.29 3.85
C PHE A 211 -32.01 17.45 4.25
N CYS A 212 -30.86 17.15 4.87
CA CYS A 212 -29.86 18.09 5.37
C CYS A 212 -28.45 17.50 5.21
N PRO A 213 -27.37 18.30 5.04
CA PRO A 213 -26.02 17.76 4.85
C PRO A 213 -25.57 16.81 5.96
N ILE A 214 -24.90 15.73 5.57
CA ILE A 214 -24.31 14.74 6.47
C ILE A 214 -22.91 15.21 6.88
N LEU A 215 -22.62 15.19 8.18
CA LEU A 215 -21.30 15.50 8.71
C LEU A 215 -20.46 14.25 8.90
N THR A 216 -21.03 13.24 9.54
CA THR A 216 -20.38 11.95 9.79
C THR A 216 -21.25 10.81 9.31
N LEU A 217 -20.62 9.75 8.81
CA LEU A 217 -21.27 8.61 8.17
C LEU A 217 -20.42 7.37 8.45
N GLU A 218 -21.00 6.36 9.12
CA GLU A 218 -20.27 5.18 9.58
C GLU A 218 -21.02 3.88 9.20
N TYR A 219 -20.31 2.94 8.55
CA TYR A 219 -20.85 1.62 8.20
C TYR A 219 -21.04 0.76 9.44
N ASN A 220 -22.11 -0.04 9.44
CA ASN A 220 -22.28 -1.06 10.48
C ASN A 220 -21.21 -2.15 10.31
N PRO A 221 -20.37 -2.43 11.33
CA PRO A 221 -19.30 -3.43 11.21
C PRO A 221 -19.79 -4.86 10.98
N LYS A 222 -21.09 -5.14 11.13
CA LYS A 222 -21.69 -6.48 10.93
C LYS A 222 -22.54 -6.62 9.68
N ASP A 223 -23.12 -5.53 9.17
CA ASP A 223 -23.99 -5.55 8.00
C ASP A 223 -23.56 -4.48 7.00
N ASN A 224 -23.14 -4.91 5.82
CA ASN A 224 -22.60 -4.07 4.76
C ASN A 224 -23.65 -3.13 4.14
N ASN A 225 -24.95 -3.37 4.38
CA ASN A 225 -26.02 -2.58 3.81
C ASN A 225 -26.49 -1.43 4.71
N ILE A 226 -26.04 -1.41 5.96
CA ILE A 226 -26.55 -0.50 7.00
C ILE A 226 -25.51 0.58 7.29
N LEU A 227 -25.98 1.83 7.32
CA LEU A 227 -25.19 3.00 7.72
C LEU A 227 -25.95 3.83 8.76
N ILE A 228 -25.20 4.58 9.55
CA ILE A 228 -25.72 5.65 10.41
C ILE A 228 -25.00 6.95 10.06
N SER A 229 -25.70 8.07 10.22
CA SER A 229 -25.12 9.37 9.94
C SER A 229 -25.53 10.44 10.94
N GLY A 230 -24.59 11.33 11.28
CA GLY A 230 -24.87 12.57 11.99
C GLY A 230 -25.15 13.70 11.01
N LEU A 231 -26.23 14.44 11.24
CA LEU A 231 -26.66 15.55 10.39
C LEU A 231 -26.26 16.91 10.96
N MET A 232 -26.23 17.91 10.09
CA MET A 232 -25.96 19.30 10.48
C MET A 232 -27.02 19.90 11.43
N THR A 233 -28.23 19.34 11.48
CA THR A 233 -29.27 19.75 12.45
C THR A 233 -29.06 19.19 13.86
N GLY A 234 -28.09 18.31 14.06
CA GLY A 234 -27.88 17.59 15.34
C GLY A 234 -28.64 16.26 15.43
N GLN A 235 -29.52 15.97 14.46
CA GLN A 235 -30.22 14.68 14.35
C GLN A 235 -29.30 13.57 13.83
N VAL A 236 -29.69 12.33 14.12
CA VAL A 236 -29.07 11.13 13.56
C VAL A 236 -30.03 10.48 12.58
N ALA A 237 -29.50 9.94 11.49
CA ALA A 237 -30.27 9.18 10.50
C ALA A 237 -29.76 7.75 10.34
N PHE A 238 -30.69 6.84 10.09
CA PHE A 238 -30.45 5.44 9.80
C PHE A 238 -30.71 5.16 8.32
N TRP A 239 -29.81 4.40 7.71
CA TRP A 239 -29.83 4.11 6.29
C TRP A 239 -29.77 2.60 6.06
N ASP A 240 -30.60 2.13 5.14
CA ASP A 240 -30.49 0.81 4.53
C ASP A 240 -30.37 1.03 3.03
N ILE A 241 -29.27 0.57 2.45
CA ILE A 241 -28.95 0.76 1.03
C ILE A 241 -29.98 0.04 0.12
N ARG A 242 -30.77 -0.91 0.65
CA ARG A 242 -31.55 -1.87 -0.15
C ARG A 242 -32.98 -1.52 -0.61
N LYS A 243 -33.92 -0.94 0.13
CA LYS A 243 -33.88 0.34 0.83
C LYS A 243 -34.12 1.43 -0.21
N GLY A 244 -33.10 2.24 -0.44
CA GLY A 244 -33.10 3.30 -1.42
C GLY A 244 -32.05 4.33 -1.08
N SER A 245 -32.16 5.49 -1.73
CA SER A 245 -31.23 6.61 -1.53
C SER A 245 -31.59 7.53 -0.37
N GLU A 246 -32.79 7.42 0.19
CA GLU A 246 -33.30 8.28 1.27
C GLU A 246 -33.11 7.62 2.64
N PRO A 247 -32.99 8.40 3.72
CA PRO A 247 -32.85 7.84 5.06
C PRO A 247 -34.13 7.07 5.43
N VAL A 248 -33.96 5.88 6.00
CA VAL A 248 -35.08 5.01 6.40
C VAL A 248 -35.80 5.56 7.62
N GLU A 249 -35.02 6.10 8.57
CA GLU A 249 -35.53 6.75 9.77
C GLU A 249 -34.59 7.88 10.19
N THR A 250 -35.14 8.93 10.80
CA THR A 250 -34.40 10.06 11.35
C THR A 250 -34.91 10.34 12.77
N SER A 251 -34.00 10.62 13.70
CA SER A 251 -34.36 10.96 15.09
C SER A 251 -35.20 12.24 15.17
N LEU A 252 -35.97 12.42 16.24
CA LEU A 252 -36.74 13.65 16.45
C LEU A 252 -35.82 14.80 16.86
N VAL A 253 -36.05 16.00 16.32
CA VAL A 253 -35.26 17.21 16.64
C VAL A 253 -35.25 17.49 18.14
N GLU A 254 -36.38 17.29 18.82
CA GLU A 254 -36.54 17.58 20.26
C GLU A 254 -35.62 16.78 21.18
N PHE A 255 -35.27 15.55 20.78
CA PHE A 255 -34.44 14.64 21.56
C PHE A 255 -33.03 14.45 20.98
N SER A 256 -32.69 15.21 19.93
CA SER A 256 -31.39 15.17 19.27
C SER A 256 -30.42 16.20 19.85
N HIS A 257 -29.18 16.23 19.34
CA HIS A 257 -28.21 17.25 19.75
C HIS A 257 -28.71 18.66 19.41
N ARG A 258 -28.33 19.64 20.23
CA ARG A 258 -28.70 21.06 20.01
C ARG A 258 -27.80 21.76 19.00
N ASP A 259 -26.65 21.15 18.71
CA ASP A 259 -25.63 21.60 17.79
C ASP A 259 -25.28 20.46 16.81
N LEU A 260 -24.34 20.70 15.91
CA LEU A 260 -23.87 19.77 14.89
C LEU A 260 -23.57 18.37 15.46
N CYS A 261 -24.10 17.32 14.85
CA CYS A 261 -23.73 15.94 15.17
C CYS A 261 -22.46 15.56 14.40
N ASN A 262 -21.29 15.82 15.00
CA ASN A 262 -19.99 15.69 14.33
C ASN A 262 -19.45 14.26 14.34
N GLU A 263 -19.76 13.48 15.36
CA GLU A 263 -19.18 12.16 15.57
C GLU A 263 -20.27 11.12 15.85
N VAL A 264 -20.18 9.97 15.17
CA VAL A 264 -21.11 8.86 15.31
C VAL A 264 -20.32 7.56 15.18
N LEU A 265 -20.47 6.65 16.14
CA LEU A 265 -19.75 5.37 16.14
C LEU A 265 -20.65 4.22 16.58
N TRP A 266 -20.51 3.09 15.90
CA TRP A 266 -21.14 1.83 16.28
C TRP A 266 -20.53 1.26 17.55
N ILE A 267 -21.38 0.64 18.37
CA ILE A 267 -20.96 -0.17 19.51
C ILE A 267 -20.94 -1.61 19.05
N ASN A 268 -19.91 -2.36 19.44
CA ASN A 268 -19.84 -3.80 19.19
C ASN A 268 -20.79 -4.57 20.13
N SER A 269 -22.10 -4.35 19.99
CA SER A 269 -23.13 -5.06 20.71
C SER A 269 -23.42 -6.41 20.05
N LYS A 270 -23.93 -7.39 20.80
CA LYS A 270 -24.27 -8.71 20.23
C LYS A 270 -25.25 -8.58 19.06
N THR A 271 -26.22 -7.68 19.17
CA THR A 271 -27.24 -7.43 18.14
C THR A 271 -26.72 -6.60 16.97
N GLY A 272 -25.66 -5.79 17.15
CA GLY A 272 -25.15 -4.89 16.11
C GLY A 272 -26.08 -3.73 15.79
N THR A 273 -26.96 -3.36 16.71
CA THR A 273 -27.99 -2.32 16.51
C THR A 273 -27.74 -1.04 17.31
N GLU A 274 -26.77 -1.04 18.22
CA GLU A 274 -26.51 0.07 19.13
C GLU A 274 -25.35 0.93 18.63
N PHE A 275 -25.49 2.24 18.77
CA PHE A 275 -24.44 3.19 18.44
C PHE A 275 -24.55 4.41 19.37
N PHE A 276 -23.60 5.32 19.27
CA PHE A 276 -23.62 6.56 20.03
C PHE A 276 -23.10 7.72 19.19
N SER A 277 -23.58 8.91 19.50
CA SER A 277 -23.23 10.16 18.84
C SER A 277 -22.67 11.17 19.84
N ALA A 278 -21.84 12.08 19.34
CA ALA A 278 -21.32 13.19 20.11
C ALA A 278 -21.39 14.50 19.32
N SER A 279 -21.50 15.60 20.05
CA SER A 279 -21.62 16.94 19.49
C SER A 279 -20.79 17.96 20.28
N LYS A 280 -20.60 19.12 19.66
CA LYS A 280 -19.98 20.30 20.28
C LYS A 280 -20.84 20.93 21.37
N ASP A 281 -22.10 20.51 21.50
CA ASP A 281 -22.93 20.84 22.66
C ASP A 281 -22.47 20.16 23.98
N GLY A 282 -21.46 19.30 23.91
CA GLY A 282 -20.86 18.63 25.06
C GLY A 282 -21.67 17.44 25.56
N GLN A 283 -22.60 16.92 24.76
CA GLN A 283 -23.41 15.76 25.08
C GLN A 283 -22.97 14.54 24.27
N ILE A 284 -23.03 13.36 24.91
CA ILE A 284 -22.97 12.05 24.26
C ILE A 284 -24.35 11.40 24.38
N MET A 285 -24.90 10.93 23.27
CA MET A 285 -26.20 10.27 23.23
C MET A 285 -26.04 8.84 22.70
N TRP A 286 -26.67 7.87 23.38
CA TRP A 286 -26.72 6.47 22.94
C TRP A 286 -28.04 6.18 22.26
N TRP A 287 -28.00 5.39 21.19
CA TRP A 287 -29.14 5.12 20.34
C TRP A 287 -29.26 3.62 20.04
N ASP A 288 -30.49 3.17 19.76
CA ASP A 288 -30.77 1.88 19.15
C ASP A 288 -31.37 2.13 17.77
N SER A 289 -30.73 1.60 16.72
CA SER A 289 -31.18 1.75 15.32
C SER A 289 -32.60 1.23 15.07
N ARG A 290 -33.14 0.36 15.93
CA ARG A 290 -34.51 -0.15 15.83
C ARG A 290 -35.57 0.82 16.38
N LYS A 291 -35.14 1.81 17.17
CA LYS A 291 -36.00 2.81 17.82
C LYS A 291 -35.26 4.14 17.82
N LEU A 292 -35.17 4.77 16.65
CA LEU A 292 -34.33 5.96 16.45
C LEU A 292 -34.98 7.26 16.95
N GLN A 293 -36.27 7.24 17.31
CA GLN A 293 -37.01 8.44 17.73
C GLN A 293 -36.43 9.13 18.97
N THR A 294 -35.93 8.37 19.95
CA THR A 294 -35.42 8.88 21.23
C THR A 294 -34.11 8.18 21.60
N PRO A 295 -33.11 8.89 22.18
CA PRO A 295 -31.90 8.25 22.66
C PRO A 295 -32.22 7.35 23.87
N THR A 296 -31.49 6.24 23.98
CA THR A 296 -31.56 5.32 25.10
C THR A 296 -31.00 5.95 26.38
N GLU A 297 -29.95 6.76 26.22
CA GLU A 297 -29.22 7.38 27.34
C GLU A 297 -28.53 8.65 26.84
N THR A 298 -28.39 9.65 27.70
CA THR A 298 -27.65 10.90 27.42
C THR A 298 -26.69 11.17 28.57
N LEU A 299 -25.46 11.60 28.24
CA LEU A 299 -24.43 12.00 29.20
C LEU A 299 -23.90 13.38 28.82
N VAL A 300 -24.00 14.33 29.75
CA VAL A 300 -23.42 15.66 29.60
C VAL A 300 -22.00 15.69 30.18
N ILE A 301 -21.04 16.21 29.41
CA ILE A 301 -19.64 16.34 29.81
C ILE A 301 -19.42 17.64 30.61
N ASP A 302 -19.88 17.65 31.87
CA ASP A 302 -19.57 18.71 32.84
C ASP A 302 -18.34 18.32 33.67
N LEU A 303 -17.20 18.97 33.42
CA LEU A 303 -15.96 18.67 34.14
C LEU A 303 -15.92 19.24 35.57
N CYS A 304 -16.73 20.26 35.86
CA CYS A 304 -16.75 20.96 37.14
C CYS A 304 -17.61 20.22 38.16
N LYS A 305 -18.84 19.88 37.77
CA LYS A 305 -19.79 19.11 38.59
C LYS A 305 -20.46 18.04 37.73
N PRO A 306 -19.82 16.86 37.60
CA PRO A 306 -20.29 15.84 36.67
C PRO A 306 -21.70 15.32 36.99
N ASP A 307 -22.06 15.24 38.28
CA ASP A 307 -23.35 14.69 38.70
C ASP A 307 -24.54 15.64 38.46
N ASP A 308 -24.31 16.94 38.34
CA ASP A 308 -25.37 17.93 38.03
C ASP A 308 -25.81 17.88 36.55
N GLN A 309 -24.94 17.38 35.66
CA GLN A 309 -25.15 17.32 34.20
C GLN A 309 -25.71 18.61 33.58
N ASN A 310 -25.06 19.75 33.83
CA ASN A 310 -25.53 21.03 33.29
C ASN A 310 -24.93 21.31 31.90
N VAL A 311 -25.80 21.33 30.88
CA VAL A 311 -25.41 21.58 29.46
C VAL A 311 -24.70 22.93 29.28
N SER A 312 -25.06 23.97 30.04
CA SER A 312 -24.43 25.29 29.92
C SER A 312 -22.95 25.33 30.34
N ARG A 313 -22.52 24.37 31.16
CA ARG A 313 -21.13 24.20 31.60
C ARG A 313 -20.41 23.07 30.85
N ALA A 314 -21.11 22.42 29.93
CA ALA A 314 -20.56 21.32 29.17
C ALA A 314 -19.46 21.82 28.23
N ILE A 315 -18.47 20.96 27.99
CA ILE A 315 -17.38 21.26 27.07
C ILE A 315 -17.61 20.47 25.79
N GLY A 316 -17.50 21.13 24.64
CA GLY A 316 -17.73 20.51 23.34
C GLY A 316 -16.82 19.34 23.07
N ILE A 317 -17.38 18.32 22.40
CA ILE A 317 -16.68 17.09 22.04
C ILE A 317 -16.23 17.21 20.58
N SER A 318 -14.94 17.01 20.36
CA SER A 318 -14.30 17.13 19.03
C SER A 318 -13.89 15.80 18.42
N ALA A 319 -13.71 14.75 19.22
CA ALA A 319 -13.32 13.43 18.73
C ALA A 319 -13.93 12.34 19.62
N LEU A 320 -14.27 11.21 19.03
CA LEU A 320 -14.95 10.10 19.70
C LEU A 320 -14.24 8.79 19.39
N GLN A 321 -14.12 7.90 20.38
CA GLN A 321 -13.53 6.58 20.18
C GLN A 321 -14.18 5.55 21.11
N PHE A 322 -14.28 4.31 20.63
CA PHE A 322 -14.83 3.19 21.38
C PHE A 322 -13.77 2.09 21.60
N GLU A 323 -13.98 1.23 22.62
CA GLU A 323 -13.16 0.02 22.85
C GLU A 323 -13.84 -1.23 22.27
N PRO A 324 -13.37 -1.81 21.14
CA PRO A 324 -14.05 -2.95 20.50
C PRO A 324 -14.22 -4.19 21.39
N SER A 325 -13.31 -4.42 22.34
CA SER A 325 -13.33 -5.55 23.28
C SER A 325 -14.29 -5.39 24.45
N MET A 326 -14.58 -4.15 24.88
CA MET A 326 -15.51 -3.88 25.98
C MET A 326 -16.58 -2.86 25.58
N GLY A 327 -17.78 -3.39 25.30
CA GLY A 327 -19.05 -2.69 24.98
C GLY A 327 -19.40 -1.40 25.73
N ALA A 328 -18.81 -1.17 26.90
CA ALA A 328 -19.16 -0.07 27.79
C ALA A 328 -18.10 1.02 27.90
N ARG A 329 -16.86 0.79 27.44
CA ARG A 329 -15.78 1.76 27.58
C ARG A 329 -15.67 2.63 26.34
N PHE A 330 -15.73 3.93 26.54
CA PHE A 330 -15.60 4.93 25.47
C PHE A 330 -14.55 5.96 25.84
N MET A 331 -14.07 6.67 24.83
CA MET A 331 -13.22 7.84 25.00
C MET A 331 -13.77 8.99 24.19
N CYS A 332 -13.60 10.21 24.70
CA CYS A 332 -13.92 11.41 23.94
C CYS A 332 -12.82 12.45 24.15
N GLY A 333 -12.45 13.11 23.06
CA GLY A 333 -11.58 14.27 23.06
C GLY A 333 -12.43 15.54 23.07
N LEU A 334 -12.01 16.51 23.88
CA LEU A 334 -12.70 17.78 24.06
C LEU A 334 -12.00 18.92 23.33
N GLU A 335 -12.74 19.99 23.07
CA GLU A 335 -12.21 21.20 22.44
C GLU A 335 -11.16 21.94 23.28
N ASN A 336 -11.09 21.69 24.59
CA ASN A 336 -10.09 22.26 25.48
C ASN A 336 -8.82 21.41 25.64
N GLY A 337 -8.64 20.37 24.81
CA GLY A 337 -7.46 19.50 24.84
C GLY A 337 -7.48 18.38 25.88
N VAL A 338 -8.56 18.21 26.62
CA VAL A 338 -8.74 17.10 27.55
C VAL A 338 -9.33 15.89 26.84
N VAL A 339 -8.79 14.70 27.12
CA VAL A 339 -9.39 13.42 26.74
C VAL A 339 -9.99 12.77 27.97
N ILE A 340 -11.21 12.27 27.84
CA ILE A 340 -11.92 11.53 28.89
C ILE A 340 -11.97 10.07 28.48
N LEU A 341 -11.58 9.18 29.40
CA LEU A 341 -11.88 7.76 29.34
C LEU A 341 -13.06 7.48 30.28
N GLY A 342 -14.16 7.01 29.70
CA GLY A 342 -15.42 6.81 30.40
C GLY A 342 -15.94 5.37 30.32
N ASN A 343 -16.91 5.07 31.18
CA ASN A 343 -17.59 3.78 31.22
C ASN A 343 -19.10 3.97 31.32
N ARG A 344 -19.83 3.63 30.26
CA ARG A 344 -21.30 3.75 30.18
C ARG A 344 -22.02 3.09 31.36
N LYS A 345 -21.50 1.97 31.88
CA LYS A 345 -22.12 1.22 32.99
C LYS A 345 -21.89 1.84 34.38
N GLY A 346 -21.25 3.00 34.48
CA GLY A 346 -21.11 3.73 35.75
C GLY A 346 -22.49 4.09 36.33
N LYS A 347 -22.65 4.03 37.66
CA LYS A 347 -23.93 4.33 38.32
C LYS A 347 -24.19 5.84 38.36
N THR A 348 -23.15 6.61 38.64
CA THR A 348 -23.18 8.08 38.67
C THR A 348 -22.54 8.67 37.43
N SER A 349 -22.89 9.92 37.10
CA SER A 349 -22.29 10.64 35.98
C SER A 349 -20.79 10.85 36.19
N SER A 350 -20.37 11.10 37.44
CA SER A 350 -18.97 11.15 37.85
C SER A 350 -18.21 9.85 37.59
N GLU A 351 -18.83 8.68 37.84
CA GLU A 351 -18.23 7.38 37.52
C GLU A 351 -18.17 7.11 36.01
N LYS A 352 -19.13 7.63 35.24
CA LYS A 352 -19.09 7.56 33.76
C LYS A 352 -17.95 8.39 33.19
N ILE A 353 -17.57 9.50 33.84
CA ILE A 353 -16.44 10.38 33.49
C ILE A 353 -15.21 10.00 34.34
N ALA A 354 -14.75 8.75 34.18
CA ALA A 354 -13.83 8.11 35.12
C ALA A 354 -12.41 8.71 35.15
N THR A 355 -11.76 8.86 33.98
CA THR A 355 -10.35 9.30 33.91
C THR A 355 -10.19 10.43 32.91
N ARG A 356 -9.35 11.42 33.25
CA ARG A 356 -9.08 12.61 32.45
C ARG A 356 -7.60 12.68 32.12
N PHE A 357 -7.28 12.94 30.86
CA PHE A 357 -5.92 13.14 30.37
C PHE A 357 -5.82 14.55 29.80
N LYS A 358 -4.86 15.35 30.27
CA LYS A 358 -4.57 16.67 29.66
C LYS A 358 -3.73 16.45 28.40
N ALA A 359 -4.41 16.05 27.33
CA ALA A 359 -3.79 15.46 26.17
C ALA A 359 -3.11 16.48 25.27
N GLN A 360 -3.78 17.59 24.95
CA GLN A 360 -3.33 18.59 23.98
C GLN A 360 -3.45 20.01 24.56
N TYR A 361 -2.88 20.98 23.86
CA TYR A 361 -2.95 22.39 24.27
C TYR A 361 -4.25 23.06 23.76
N GLY A 362 -4.65 22.73 22.53
CA GLY A 362 -5.92 23.07 21.92
C GLY A 362 -6.82 21.86 21.70
N PRO A 363 -7.81 21.95 20.78
CA PRO A 363 -8.78 20.89 20.53
C PRO A 363 -8.13 19.55 20.17
N VAL A 364 -8.72 18.46 20.67
CA VAL A 364 -8.33 17.12 20.24
C VAL A 364 -8.98 16.84 18.89
N ILE A 365 -8.19 16.91 17.81
CA ILE A 365 -8.67 16.79 16.42
C ILE A 365 -8.91 15.33 16.03
N SER A 366 -8.01 14.42 16.46
CA SER A 366 -8.20 12.98 16.29
C SER A 366 -7.83 12.24 17.56
N LEU A 367 -8.57 11.18 17.85
CA LEU A 367 -8.41 10.29 18.98
C LEU A 367 -8.60 8.86 18.49
N GLU A 368 -7.53 8.07 18.48
CA GLU A 368 -7.61 6.69 17.97
C GLU A 368 -6.86 5.71 18.86
N ARG A 369 -7.49 4.58 19.17
CA ARG A 369 -6.82 3.49 19.89
C ARG A 369 -5.96 2.67 18.93
N ASN A 370 -4.83 2.17 19.41
CA ASN A 370 -4.08 1.20 18.64
C ASN A 370 -4.92 -0.10 18.49
N PRO A 371 -5.12 -0.61 17.26
CA PRO A 371 -5.98 -1.76 17.01
C PRO A 371 -5.57 -3.03 17.76
N THR A 372 -4.28 -3.24 17.95
CA THR A 372 -3.72 -4.42 18.63
C THR A 372 -3.45 -4.16 20.10
N PHE A 373 -2.91 -2.97 20.41
CA PHE A 373 -2.52 -2.57 21.76
C PHE A 373 -3.53 -1.60 22.36
N VAL A 374 -4.74 -2.09 22.62
CA VAL A 374 -5.94 -1.30 22.99
C VAL A 374 -5.75 -0.35 24.18
N LYS A 375 -4.81 -0.64 25.08
CA LYS A 375 -4.43 0.24 26.21
C LYS A 375 -3.69 1.51 25.78
N ASN A 376 -3.17 1.56 24.56
CA ASN A 376 -2.44 2.70 24.04
C ASN A 376 -3.29 3.42 23.00
N PHE A 377 -3.28 4.75 23.06
CA PHE A 377 -4.07 5.58 22.18
C PHE A 377 -3.29 6.79 21.69
N LEU A 378 -3.63 7.22 20.49
CA LEU A 378 -3.09 8.36 19.78
C LEU A 378 -4.01 9.56 20.00
N THR A 379 -3.40 10.71 20.18
CA THR A 379 -4.09 11.99 20.19
C THR A 379 -3.37 12.93 19.24
N VAL A 380 -4.13 13.58 18.37
CA VAL A 380 -3.63 14.58 17.42
C VAL A 380 -4.26 15.91 17.78
N GLY A 381 -3.44 16.94 17.96
CA GLY A 381 -3.90 18.30 18.23
C GLY A 381 -2.83 19.34 17.91
N ASP A 382 -3.28 20.51 17.47
CA ASP A 382 -2.45 21.64 17.06
C ASP A 382 -1.29 21.23 16.12
N TRP A 383 -0.08 21.15 16.66
CA TRP A 383 1.17 20.84 15.96
C TRP A 383 1.87 19.60 16.53
N THR A 384 1.28 18.87 17.48
CA THR A 384 1.88 17.65 18.06
C THR A 384 0.96 16.46 18.01
N THR A 385 1.54 15.30 17.76
CA THR A 385 0.89 14.02 18.00
C THR A 385 1.45 13.40 19.27
N ARG A 386 0.59 12.87 20.13
CA ARG A 386 1.00 12.24 21.39
C ARG A 386 0.39 10.86 21.50
N ILE A 387 1.20 9.91 21.95
CA ILE A 387 0.81 8.54 22.23
C ILE A 387 0.77 8.37 23.73
N TRP A 388 -0.33 7.85 24.21
CA TRP A 388 -0.64 7.67 25.62
C TRP A 388 -0.81 6.20 25.94
N SER A 389 -0.54 5.86 27.19
CA SER A 389 -0.93 4.59 27.78
C SER A 389 -2.02 4.89 28.82
N GLU A 390 -3.10 4.11 28.84
CA GLU A 390 -4.18 4.25 29.83
C GLU A 390 -3.68 4.16 31.29
N ASP A 391 -2.53 3.52 31.49
CA ASP A 391 -1.86 3.40 32.78
C ASP A 391 -1.19 4.69 33.27
N CYS A 392 -0.91 5.65 32.38
CA CYS A 392 -0.20 6.91 32.65
C CYS A 392 -1.15 8.10 32.47
N LYS A 393 -1.49 8.78 33.56
CA LYS A 393 -2.57 9.78 33.58
C LYS A 393 -2.08 11.21 33.42
N GLU A 394 -0.86 11.50 33.87
CA GLU A 394 -0.34 12.86 33.91
C GLU A 394 0.41 13.23 32.62
N SER A 395 0.94 12.25 31.90
CA SER A 395 1.84 12.45 30.76
C SER A 395 1.75 11.35 29.70
N CYS A 396 2.07 11.72 28.46
CA CYS A 396 2.16 10.81 27.32
C CYS A 396 3.46 10.00 27.37
N ILE A 397 3.44 8.79 26.80
CA ILE A 397 4.62 7.91 26.73
C ILE A 397 5.58 8.33 25.61
N THR A 398 5.05 8.87 24.51
CA THR A 398 5.83 9.28 23.33
C THR A 398 5.08 10.39 22.61
N TRP A 399 5.79 11.31 21.96
CA TRP A 399 5.18 12.36 21.15
C TRP A 399 6.08 12.70 19.96
N THR A 400 5.48 13.21 18.88
CA THR A 400 6.22 13.68 17.71
C THR A 400 6.78 15.09 17.95
N PRO A 401 7.88 15.47 17.29
CA PRO A 401 8.33 16.86 17.27
C PRO A 401 7.26 17.81 16.75
N GLY A 402 7.35 19.08 17.14
CA GLY A 402 6.42 20.11 16.66
C GLY A 402 6.46 20.23 15.14
N HIS A 403 5.31 20.03 14.50
CA HIS A 403 5.17 20.20 13.05
C HIS A 403 5.03 21.69 12.70
N ARG A 404 5.56 22.09 11.54
CA ARG A 404 5.47 23.47 11.05
C ARG A 404 4.04 23.88 10.70
N ASN A 405 3.29 22.93 10.14
CA ASN A 405 1.91 23.12 9.71
C ASN A 405 0.98 22.35 10.66
N PHE A 406 -0.23 22.87 10.86
CA PHE A 406 -1.23 22.24 11.71
C PHE A 406 -1.59 20.84 11.21
N LEU A 407 -1.76 19.93 12.17
CA LEU A 407 -2.22 18.58 11.94
C LEU A 407 -3.74 18.61 11.84
N MET A 408 -4.30 17.93 10.83
CA MET A 408 -5.73 17.89 10.57
C MET A 408 -6.36 16.57 10.98
N GLY A 409 -5.55 15.58 11.33
CA GLY A 409 -6.00 14.25 11.73
C GLY A 409 -4.86 13.25 11.72
N GLY A 410 -5.15 12.06 12.21
CA GLY A 410 -4.22 10.94 12.18
C GLY A 410 -4.91 9.65 12.52
N ALA A 411 -4.31 8.55 12.04
CA ALA A 411 -4.86 7.22 12.22
C ALA A 411 -3.79 6.14 12.34
N TRP A 412 -4.07 5.06 13.08
CA TRP A 412 -3.18 3.90 13.15
C TRP A 412 -3.32 3.03 11.91
N SER A 413 -2.23 2.37 11.52
CA SER A 413 -2.34 1.23 10.60
C SER A 413 -3.10 0.09 11.27
N LEU A 414 -4.06 -0.48 10.55
CA LEU A 414 -4.87 -1.61 11.02
C LEU A 414 -4.09 -2.94 10.97
N THR A 415 -3.08 -3.02 10.10
CA THR A 415 -2.25 -4.22 9.97
C THR A 415 -0.94 -4.09 10.71
N ARG A 416 -0.20 -2.98 10.57
CA ARG A 416 1.16 -2.81 11.13
C ARG A 416 1.14 -2.04 12.46
N PHE A 417 1.59 -2.68 13.53
CA PHE A 417 1.30 -2.18 14.89
C PHE A 417 2.02 -0.88 15.27
N SER A 418 3.19 -0.63 14.70
CA SER A 418 4.05 0.51 15.01
C SER A 418 3.85 1.71 14.09
N VAL A 419 2.98 1.57 13.07
CA VAL A 419 2.77 2.58 12.04
C VAL A 419 1.52 3.38 12.28
N PHE A 420 1.65 4.70 12.16
CA PHE A 420 0.52 5.62 12.12
C PHE A 420 0.74 6.70 11.06
N PHE A 421 -0.37 7.29 10.65
CA PHE A 421 -0.45 8.28 9.58
C PHE A 421 -0.87 9.62 10.17
N LEU A 422 -0.28 10.71 9.68
CA LEU A 422 -0.66 12.07 10.03
C LEU A 422 -0.94 12.86 8.76
N ILE A 423 -2.04 13.60 8.76
CA ILE A 423 -2.41 14.50 7.67
C ILE A 423 -2.26 15.96 8.12
N LYS A 424 -1.77 16.80 7.22
CA LYS A 424 -1.49 18.22 7.51
C LYS A 424 -2.34 19.16 6.68
N MET A 425 -2.43 20.39 7.17
CA MET A 425 -3.11 21.51 6.52
C MET A 425 -2.51 21.88 5.15
N ASP A 426 -1.24 21.56 4.91
CA ASP A 426 -0.58 21.85 3.65
C ASP A 426 -0.77 20.76 2.59
N GLY A 427 -1.58 19.73 2.81
CA GLY A 427 -1.74 18.68 1.81
C GLY A 427 -0.72 17.53 1.91
N THR A 428 0.14 17.53 2.94
CA THR A 428 1.13 16.47 3.17
C THR A 428 0.60 15.36 4.09
N LEU A 429 0.93 14.12 3.72
CA LEU A 429 0.78 12.92 4.52
C LEU A 429 2.15 12.53 5.06
N ASP A 430 2.26 12.39 6.38
CA ASP A 430 3.42 11.80 7.04
C ASP A 430 3.10 10.40 7.53
N VAL A 431 3.96 9.44 7.21
CA VAL A 431 3.91 8.07 7.71
C VAL A 431 5.03 7.89 8.73
N TRP A 432 4.65 7.48 9.93
CA TRP A 432 5.57 7.23 11.03
C TRP A 432 5.66 5.74 11.32
N ASP A 433 6.85 5.23 11.62
CA ASP A 433 7.05 3.89 12.17
C ASP A 433 7.95 4.00 13.41
N LEU A 434 7.36 3.82 14.58
CA LEU A 434 8.05 4.01 15.88
C LEU A 434 9.18 3.02 16.14
N LEU A 435 9.20 1.89 15.42
CA LEU A 435 10.29 0.90 15.50
C LEU A 435 11.49 1.29 14.64
N ILE A 436 11.27 2.07 13.59
CA ILE A 436 12.33 2.48 12.65
C ILE A 436 12.88 3.85 13.05
N GLN A 437 12.00 4.86 13.18
CA GLN A 437 12.39 6.23 13.42
C GLN A 437 11.37 6.98 14.30
N GLN A 438 11.86 7.66 15.33
CA GLN A 438 11.02 8.38 16.32
C GLN A 438 11.13 9.90 16.20
N ASP A 439 12.18 10.42 15.55
CA ASP A 439 12.46 11.85 15.46
C ASP A 439 11.90 12.50 14.18
N SER A 440 11.63 11.72 13.14
CA SER A 440 11.06 12.21 11.88
C SER A 440 10.21 11.13 11.20
N PRO A 441 9.27 11.51 10.32
CA PRO A 441 8.48 10.54 9.57
C PRO A 441 9.38 9.70 8.66
N VAL A 442 9.03 8.42 8.49
CA VAL A 442 9.72 7.48 7.60
C VAL A 442 9.43 7.83 6.13
N LEU A 443 8.22 8.31 5.85
CA LEU A 443 7.82 8.75 4.53
C LEU A 443 6.96 10.01 4.66
N SER A 444 7.25 11.04 3.87
CA SER A 444 6.42 12.24 3.75
C SER A 444 6.05 12.46 2.30
N VAL A 445 4.75 12.60 2.04
CA VAL A 445 4.17 12.56 0.69
C VAL A 445 3.26 13.77 0.51
N LYS A 446 3.55 14.59 -0.49
CA LYS A 446 2.66 15.68 -0.88
C LYS A 446 1.53 15.11 -1.75
N VAL A 447 0.35 14.96 -1.16
CA VAL A 447 -0.82 14.36 -1.84
C VAL A 447 -1.53 15.39 -2.72
N CYS A 448 -1.71 16.60 -2.20
CA CYS A 448 -2.28 17.72 -2.95
C CYS A 448 -1.79 19.06 -2.39
N ASP A 449 -2.22 20.16 -3.00
CA ASP A 449 -1.90 21.53 -2.54
C ASP A 449 -2.95 22.13 -1.59
N ASP A 450 -4.03 21.39 -1.31
CA ASP A 450 -5.09 21.82 -0.40
C ASP A 450 -4.99 21.13 0.97
N ILE A 451 -5.77 21.64 1.93
CA ILE A 451 -5.95 21.07 3.26
C ILE A 451 -6.50 19.65 3.17
N LEU A 452 -5.77 18.69 3.76
CA LEU A 452 -6.31 17.35 3.99
C LEU A 452 -7.27 17.39 5.19
N THR A 453 -8.41 16.73 5.08
CA THR A 453 -9.48 16.82 6.10
C THR A 453 -9.66 15.53 6.89
N TYR A 454 -9.58 14.36 6.24
CA TYR A 454 -9.79 13.08 6.90
C TYR A 454 -8.93 11.97 6.28
N ILE A 455 -8.53 10.99 7.10
CA ILE A 455 -7.80 9.79 6.67
C ILE A 455 -8.42 8.56 7.29
N ARG A 456 -8.64 7.52 6.48
CA ARG A 456 -9.11 6.21 6.95
C ARG A 456 -8.32 5.09 6.25
N PRO A 457 -7.44 4.39 6.99
CA PRO A 457 -6.75 3.20 6.48
C PRO A 457 -7.74 2.07 6.16
N HIS A 458 -7.42 1.30 5.13
CA HIS A 458 -8.17 0.11 4.75
C HIS A 458 -7.86 -1.06 5.70
N GLU A 459 -8.81 -1.97 5.93
CA GLU A 459 -8.63 -3.09 6.87
C GLU A 459 -7.48 -4.03 6.50
N GLN A 460 -7.23 -4.21 5.19
CA GLN A 460 -6.09 -4.97 4.67
C GLN A 460 -4.74 -4.20 4.75
N GLY A 461 -4.76 -2.93 5.15
CA GLY A 461 -3.57 -2.10 5.40
C GLY A 461 -2.86 -1.55 4.17
N GLN A 462 -2.95 -2.21 3.01
CA GLN A 462 -2.23 -1.78 1.79
C GLN A 462 -2.73 -0.44 1.23
N LEU A 463 -4.00 -0.13 1.43
CA LEU A 463 -4.65 1.08 0.93
C LEU A 463 -5.01 2.02 2.08
N ALA A 464 -5.04 3.33 1.83
CA ALA A 464 -5.73 4.29 2.67
C ALA A 464 -6.45 5.36 1.84
N ALA A 465 -7.65 5.72 2.27
CA ALA A 465 -8.40 6.83 1.70
C ALA A 465 -8.07 8.12 2.46
N ILE A 466 -7.70 9.16 1.72
CA ILE A 466 -7.35 10.47 2.25
C ILE A 466 -8.18 11.51 1.52
N THR A 467 -8.70 12.48 2.23
CA THR A 467 -9.62 13.48 1.66
C THR A 467 -9.09 14.88 1.83
N ASN A 468 -9.59 15.79 0.99
CA ASN A 468 -9.27 17.20 1.09
C ASN A 468 -10.52 18.08 1.24
N LYS A 469 -10.24 19.35 1.51
CA LYS A 469 -11.24 20.41 1.62
C LYS A 469 -11.99 20.70 0.30
N ARG A 470 -11.47 20.27 -0.85
CA ARG A 470 -12.09 20.52 -2.17
C ARG A 470 -13.02 19.40 -2.65
N GLY A 471 -13.25 18.37 -1.84
CA GLY A 471 -14.19 17.30 -2.17
C GLY A 471 -13.59 16.18 -3.00
N THR A 472 -12.28 15.96 -2.87
CA THR A 472 -11.60 14.86 -3.56
C THR A 472 -11.04 13.86 -2.55
N THR A 473 -11.31 12.58 -2.80
CA THR A 473 -10.72 11.45 -2.07
C THR A 473 -9.58 10.87 -2.91
N PHE A 474 -8.40 10.78 -2.32
CA PHE A 474 -7.22 10.12 -2.88
C PHE A 474 -7.08 8.75 -2.23
N LEU A 475 -7.05 7.70 -3.04
CA LEU A 475 -6.73 6.35 -2.60
C LEU A 475 -5.23 6.12 -2.80
N LEU A 476 -4.49 6.04 -1.70
CA LEU A 476 -3.07 5.75 -1.72
C LEU A 476 -2.81 4.28 -1.41
N GLU A 477 -1.81 3.73 -2.06
CA GLU A 477 -1.26 2.41 -1.81
C GLU A 477 0.13 2.53 -1.21
N PHE A 478 0.41 1.75 -0.17
CA PHE A 478 1.69 1.71 0.52
C PHE A 478 2.48 0.44 0.20
N SER A 479 3.80 0.58 0.21
CA SER A 479 4.75 -0.54 0.09
C SER A 479 4.54 -1.60 1.18
N GLU A 480 4.91 -2.85 0.88
CA GLU A 480 4.87 -3.99 1.82
C GLU A 480 5.57 -3.72 3.17
N ALA A 481 6.59 -2.86 3.17
CA ALA A 481 7.34 -2.45 4.36
C ALA A 481 6.47 -1.75 5.42
N LEU A 482 5.43 -1.04 5.00
CA LEU A 482 4.56 -0.27 5.89
C LEU A 482 3.28 -1.02 6.28
N THR A 483 3.07 -2.20 5.71
CA THR A 483 1.78 -2.90 5.75
C THR A 483 1.90 -4.27 6.40
N THR A 484 3.01 -4.98 6.17
CA THR A 484 3.26 -6.30 6.76
C THR A 484 4.03 -6.21 8.07
N ASN A 485 3.72 -7.09 9.02
CA ASN A 485 4.54 -7.22 10.24
C ASN A 485 5.57 -8.34 10.08
N GLN A 486 6.77 -8.11 10.58
CA GLN A 486 7.78 -9.15 10.73
C GLN A 486 7.57 -9.96 12.02
N LYS A 487 8.08 -11.20 12.07
CA LYS A 487 7.83 -12.15 13.16
C LYS A 487 8.15 -11.60 14.57
N ASN A 488 9.19 -10.77 14.69
CA ASN A 488 9.66 -10.24 15.97
C ASN A 488 9.11 -8.83 16.30
N GLU A 489 8.42 -8.16 15.38
CA GLU A 489 8.01 -6.75 15.58
C GLU A 489 7.02 -6.59 16.73
N LYS A 490 6.09 -7.55 16.92
CA LYS A 490 5.16 -7.52 18.05
C LYS A 490 5.89 -7.51 19.40
N LEU A 491 6.94 -8.34 19.54
CA LEU A 491 7.76 -8.41 20.75
C LEU A 491 8.54 -7.10 20.95
N LEU A 492 9.17 -6.58 19.90
CA LEU A 492 9.93 -5.33 19.96
C LEU A 492 9.05 -4.13 20.30
N PHE A 493 7.87 -4.02 19.70
CA PHE A 493 6.95 -2.92 19.95
C PHE A 493 6.34 -3.00 21.34
N THR A 494 6.02 -4.20 21.82
CA THR A 494 5.59 -4.41 23.21
C THR A 494 6.68 -3.95 24.19
N ALA A 495 7.93 -4.37 23.95
CA ALA A 495 9.06 -3.97 24.78
C ALA A 495 9.29 -2.44 24.77
N LEU A 496 9.08 -1.78 23.62
CA LEU A 496 9.14 -0.33 23.49
C LEU A 496 8.06 0.35 24.34
N LEU A 497 6.79 -0.02 24.16
CA LEU A 497 5.67 0.58 24.90
C LEU A 497 5.80 0.34 26.41
N ASP A 498 6.20 -0.85 26.83
CA ASP A 498 6.40 -1.18 28.24
C ASP A 498 7.59 -0.44 28.85
N ARG A 499 8.66 -0.22 28.07
CA ARG A 499 9.82 0.58 28.49
C ARG A 499 9.40 2.03 28.71
N GLU A 500 8.72 2.64 27.75
CA GLU A 500 8.28 4.04 27.86
C GLU A 500 7.23 4.23 28.96
N THR A 501 6.29 3.31 29.11
CA THR A 501 5.30 3.32 30.19
C THR A 501 5.96 3.23 31.56
N ARG A 502 6.95 2.32 31.73
CA ARG A 502 7.70 2.23 33.00
C ARG A 502 8.50 3.49 33.28
N ARG A 503 9.18 4.03 32.27
CA ARG A 503 9.92 5.29 32.39
C ARG A 503 9.00 6.40 32.88
N GLU A 504 7.82 6.52 32.30
CA GLU A 504 6.88 7.58 32.63
C GLU A 504 6.27 7.41 34.03
N LYS A 505 5.93 6.18 34.44
CA LYS A 505 5.49 5.90 35.82
C LYS A 505 6.52 6.33 36.88
N VAL A 506 7.82 6.13 36.60
CA VAL A 506 8.90 6.58 37.50
C VAL A 506 8.96 8.12 37.56
N ILE A 507 8.79 8.80 36.42
CA ILE A 507 8.77 10.25 36.35
C ILE A 507 7.55 10.81 37.10
N GLU A 508 6.35 10.24 36.89
CA GLU A 508 5.15 10.62 37.62
C GLU A 508 5.33 10.46 39.14
N ALA A 509 5.88 9.33 39.60
CA ALA A 509 6.14 9.09 41.02
C ALA A 509 7.10 10.13 41.61
N LYS A 510 8.19 10.45 40.89
CA LYS A 510 9.14 11.48 41.30
C LYS A 510 8.52 12.89 41.32
N ASN A 511 7.70 13.22 40.33
CA ASN A 511 6.99 14.50 40.28
C ASN A 511 5.98 14.63 41.44
N ARG A 512 5.30 13.54 41.82
CA ARG A 512 4.44 13.52 43.00
C ARG A 512 5.23 13.74 44.29
N GLU A 513 6.37 13.08 44.45
CA GLU A 513 7.27 13.29 45.58
C GLU A 513 7.75 14.74 45.67
N GLN A 514 8.17 15.34 44.54
CA GLN A 514 8.56 16.75 44.49
C GLN A 514 7.42 17.70 44.87
N ARG A 515 6.20 17.46 44.38
CA ARG A 515 5.01 18.26 44.76
C ARG A 515 4.72 18.15 46.26
N LEU A 516 4.86 16.97 46.85
CA LEU A 516 4.67 16.76 48.30
C LEU A 516 5.77 17.47 49.11
N LYS A 517 7.04 17.39 48.68
CA LYS A 517 8.15 18.12 49.30
C LYS A 517 7.92 19.63 49.25
N MET A 518 7.54 20.18 48.09
CA MET A 518 7.23 21.60 47.93
C MET A 518 6.03 22.04 48.79
N LYS A 519 5.00 21.18 48.92
CA LYS A 519 3.86 21.45 49.80
C LYS A 519 4.25 21.42 51.28
N SER A 520 5.09 20.47 51.68
CA SER A 520 5.66 20.41 53.02
C SER A 520 6.46 21.68 53.32
N LEU A 521 7.37 22.08 52.42
CA LEU A 521 8.18 23.28 52.56
C LEU A 521 7.30 24.54 52.71
N ARG A 522 6.25 24.68 51.88
CA ARG A 522 5.27 25.77 51.99
C ARG A 522 4.52 25.76 53.32
N ASN A 523 4.12 24.58 53.81
CA ASN A 523 3.48 24.47 55.11
C ASN A 523 4.45 24.82 56.24
N THR A 524 5.73 24.44 56.12
CA THR A 524 6.77 24.82 57.09
C THR A 524 6.98 26.34 57.09
N LEU A 525 7.06 26.98 55.92
CA LEU A 525 7.15 28.43 55.78
C LEU A 525 5.92 29.14 56.37
N ASN A 526 4.71 28.68 56.04
CA ASN A 526 3.48 29.25 56.59
C ASN A 526 3.38 29.07 58.11
N ASN A 527 3.79 27.93 58.66
CA ASN A 527 3.83 27.71 60.10
C ASN A 527 4.87 28.61 60.78
N PHE A 528 6.01 28.86 60.14
CA PHE A 528 7.04 29.78 60.63
C PHE A 528 6.55 31.24 60.63
N GLU A 529 5.80 31.66 59.61
CA GLU A 529 5.15 32.98 59.57
C GLU A 529 4.09 33.14 60.68
N ILE A 530 3.32 32.08 60.96
CA ILE A 530 2.32 32.07 62.04
C ILE A 530 2.99 32.07 63.43
N GLU A 531 4.08 31.32 63.64
CA GLU A 531 4.86 31.36 64.88
C GLU A 531 5.52 32.73 65.12
N CYS A 532 6.03 33.37 64.06
CA CYS A 532 6.54 34.75 64.14
C CYS A 532 5.42 35.77 64.46
N ALA A 533 4.19 35.53 63.99
CA ALA A 533 3.05 36.40 64.29
C ALA A 533 2.47 36.20 65.71
N MET A 534 2.58 34.99 66.27
CA MET A 534 2.08 34.67 67.63
C MET A 534 3.13 34.85 68.74
N GLY A 535 4.42 34.94 68.39
CA GLY A 535 5.52 35.25 69.31
C GLY A 535 5.66 36.73 69.66
N ASN A 536 4.56 37.41 70.01
CA ASN A 536 4.55 38.79 70.50
C ASN A 536 4.00 38.87 71.93
N THR A 537 4.65 38.17 72.86
CA THR A 537 4.53 38.47 74.29
C THR A 537 5.89 38.37 74.96
N LYS A 538 6.48 39.55 75.17
CA LYS A 538 7.61 39.89 76.06
C LYS A 538 8.87 39.03 75.93
N ILE A 539 9.82 39.50 75.14
CA ILE A 539 11.21 39.04 75.17
C ILE A 539 12.07 40.18 75.73
N ASP A 540 12.68 39.93 76.89
CA ASP A 540 13.70 40.78 77.50
C ASP A 540 14.96 40.82 76.61
N GLU A 541 15.66 41.97 76.61
CA GLU A 541 16.75 42.38 75.70
C GLU A 541 18.07 41.55 75.74
N LYS A 542 18.05 40.24 76.05
CA LYS A 542 19.26 39.40 76.02
C LYS A 542 19.30 38.26 75.00
N ASP A 543 18.21 37.97 74.28
CA ASP A 543 18.16 36.85 73.31
C ASP A 543 18.26 37.25 71.83
N SER A 544 18.52 38.52 71.51
CA SER A 544 18.65 39.00 70.12
C SER A 544 19.81 38.37 69.34
N LYS A 545 20.85 37.85 70.01
CA LYS A 545 21.96 37.14 69.35
C LYS A 545 21.66 35.70 68.92
N CYS A 546 20.59 35.08 69.43
CA CYS A 546 20.23 33.71 69.06
C CYS A 546 19.24 33.65 67.87
N HIS A 547 18.54 34.77 67.60
CA HIS A 547 17.58 34.88 66.50
C HIS A 547 18.23 35.19 65.15
N GLU A 548 19.34 35.96 65.12
CA GLU A 548 20.11 36.18 63.88
C GLU A 548 20.79 34.89 63.38
N SER A 549 21.32 34.05 64.29
CA SER A 549 22.05 32.83 63.90
C SER A 549 21.18 31.75 63.26
N LYS A 550 19.88 31.70 63.58
CA LYS A 550 18.93 30.75 62.95
C LYS A 550 18.42 31.23 61.59
N ASN A 551 18.18 32.53 61.42
CA ASN A 551 17.87 33.09 60.10
C ASN A 551 19.05 32.94 59.15
N ASP A 552 20.29 33.11 59.63
CA ASP A 552 21.50 32.82 58.86
C ASP A 552 21.57 31.35 58.44
N SER A 553 21.19 30.40 59.30
CA SER A 553 21.20 28.97 58.93
C SER A 553 20.21 28.61 57.82
N ILE A 554 19.05 29.27 57.77
CA ILE A 554 18.04 29.10 56.72
C ILE A 554 18.49 29.77 55.42
N LEU A 555 19.10 30.95 55.53
CA LEU A 555 19.66 31.67 54.39
C LEU A 555 20.81 30.87 53.76
N ILE A 556 21.68 30.29 54.58
CA ILE A 556 22.75 29.38 54.15
C ILE A 556 22.17 28.13 53.47
N TYR A 557 21.12 27.51 54.02
CA TYR A 557 20.48 26.35 53.39
C TYR A 557 19.86 26.69 52.02
N CYS A 558 19.14 27.82 51.94
CA CYS A 558 18.56 28.28 50.66
C CYS A 558 19.66 28.66 49.64
N GLU A 559 20.76 29.24 50.11
CA GLU A 559 21.90 29.59 49.26
C GLU A 559 22.67 28.35 48.80
N GLU A 560 22.79 27.32 49.64
CA GLU A 560 23.35 26.01 49.28
C GLU A 560 22.46 25.29 48.27
N ASP A 561 21.14 25.27 48.46
CA ASP A 561 20.22 24.65 47.51
C ASP A 561 20.23 25.40 46.16
N TYR A 562 20.27 26.73 46.19
CA TYR A 562 20.45 27.56 44.99
C TYR A 562 21.80 27.30 44.29
N LYS A 563 22.90 27.20 45.04
CA LYS A 563 24.23 26.83 44.51
C LYS A 563 24.24 25.40 43.96
N ASN A 564 23.51 24.47 44.57
CA ASN A 564 23.38 23.10 44.09
C ASN A 564 22.56 23.02 42.80
N ILE A 565 21.49 23.80 42.67
CA ILE A 565 20.71 23.95 41.44
C ILE A 565 21.58 24.55 40.33
N ILE A 566 22.36 25.60 40.60
CA ILE A 566 23.30 26.19 39.64
C ILE A 566 24.35 25.15 39.22
N LYS A 567 24.93 24.40 40.16
CA LYS A 567 25.87 23.31 39.86
C LYS A 567 25.22 22.23 38.99
N ALA A 568 24.00 21.82 39.28
CA ALA A 568 23.27 20.82 38.48
C ALA A 568 22.96 21.32 37.06
N VAL A 569 22.57 22.59 36.91
CA VAL A 569 22.32 23.23 35.60
C VAL A 569 23.62 23.40 34.82
N SER A 570 24.69 23.84 35.48
CA SER A 570 26.02 23.98 34.87
C SER A 570 26.59 22.62 34.43
N ALA A 571 26.47 21.57 35.25
CA ALA A 571 26.87 20.21 34.88
C ALA A 571 26.09 19.67 33.67
N LYS A 572 24.79 19.96 33.56
CA LYS A 572 24.00 19.70 32.34
C LYS A 572 24.50 20.48 31.14
N TYR A 573 24.87 21.75 31.32
CA TYR A 573 25.38 22.60 30.25
C TYR A 573 26.74 22.12 29.72
N TYR A 574 27.67 21.76 30.62
CA TYR A 574 28.96 21.19 30.24
C TYR A 574 28.82 19.79 29.62
N SER A 575 27.94 18.94 30.16
CA SER A 575 27.60 17.63 29.57
C SER A 575 27.08 17.75 28.12
N ASN A 576 26.22 18.72 27.85
CA ASN A 576 25.71 18.97 26.50
C ASN A 576 26.76 19.56 25.56
N LYS A 577 27.67 20.40 26.09
CA LYS A 577 28.79 20.97 25.30
C LYS A 577 29.79 19.90 24.87
N TYR A 578 30.14 18.96 25.76
CA TYR A 578 31.03 17.83 25.40
C TYR A 578 30.39 16.87 24.39
N LYS A 579 29.08 16.62 24.48
CA LYS A 579 28.35 15.86 23.44
C LYS A 579 28.33 16.59 22.10
N SER A 580 28.13 17.91 22.09
CA SER A 580 28.16 18.73 20.87
C SER A 580 29.52 18.71 20.16
N THR A 581 30.65 18.74 20.89
CA THR A 581 31.99 18.63 20.28
C THR A 581 32.34 17.22 19.80
N PHE A 582 31.77 16.17 20.40
CA PHE A 582 32.00 14.79 19.95
C PHE A 582 31.29 14.46 18.63
N TYR A 583 30.16 15.11 18.34
CA TYR A 583 29.45 14.98 17.06
C TYR A 583 30.01 15.86 15.92
N SER A 584 30.99 16.73 16.19
CA SER A 584 31.68 17.51 15.14
C SER A 584 33.00 16.90 14.67
N LEU A 585 33.39 15.74 15.21
CA LEU A 585 34.65 15.06 14.93
C LEU A 585 34.47 13.62 14.41
N PHE A 586 33.26 13.25 13.99
CA PHE A 586 32.97 12.02 13.25
C PHE A 586 32.02 12.30 12.09
#